data_AF-A0A2G9NT42-F1
#
_entry.id   AF-A0A2G9NT42-F1
#
_cell.length_a   1.000
_cell.length_b   1.000
_cell.length_c   1.000
_cell.angle_alpha   90.00
_cell.angle_beta   90.00
_cell.angle_gamma   90.00
#
_symmetry.space_group_name_H-M   'P 1'
#
loop_
_entity.id
_entity.type
_entity.pdbx_description
1 polymer ?
#
loop_
_entity_poly.entity_id
_entity_poly.type
_entity_poly.pdbx_seq_one_letter_code
_entity_poly.pdbx_strand_id
1 'polypeptide(L)'
;SFCQKGTCYDSDEGLCMENVPEEACKQANGLWNEGTPDSIPQCSLGCCLVGQQASYTTLQRCKKMSADFGLITDWRSDVQDEVSCIALATAQDLGACVYESEFVTTCKFGTRGECDSSKLTGLTNSSQVGFYKDYLCTNPEFGTDCQPTTQTVCLEDKQGVYFVDSCGNTGNIYDTSKINDEAYWTKIVPREETCNAGGNNADSKTCGNCNYLDGSFCGKADDGAKPNYGNYICEDINCEKTSDEKSHKNGESWCFWDAGKEDSDAPGSRAFRHICFMGEEIVEPCADYRQETCVQDDIDGFSQAGCVVNRWQDCILQNSSRDCLNEDQRDCQWTPILIDKVEKKDFIKQSLGSVNSLLGGIIGNKIEENEEKDTNWRCTPKIAPGLQFWDSSSTSQCNLASQSCLVKYEKGLLSSKKCVENCECLDEKTAFQFNLMCTNYGDCGTDKNYIGKYTSDGLVIEINEAGKEEAKSSYKAAQPGGAQEFGGSTGGEFSVSDGQGGRQPASTANPQPATS
;
A
#
# COMPACT_ATOMS: atom_id res chain seq x y z
N SER A 1 28.37 59.86 -8.18
CA SER A 1 28.49 59.32 -6.81
C SER A 1 28.38 57.81 -6.91
N PHE A 2 29.49 57.09 -7.10
CA PHE A 2 29.44 55.71 -7.62
C PHE A 2 30.16 54.72 -6.70
N CYS A 3 29.50 54.38 -5.59
CA CYS A 3 29.65 53.15 -4.80
C CYS A 3 28.78 53.31 -3.55
N GLN A 4 27.45 53.23 -3.70
CA GLN A 4 26.60 53.00 -2.54
C GLN A 4 26.85 51.55 -2.10
N LYS A 5 27.38 51.41 -0.89
CA LYS A 5 27.52 50.12 -0.22
C LYS A 5 26.27 49.90 0.62
N GLY A 6 25.75 48.69 0.58
CA GLY A 6 24.57 48.28 1.30
C GLY A 6 24.65 46.80 1.64
N THR A 7 23.51 46.21 1.96
CA THR A 7 23.40 44.77 2.22
C THR A 7 22.89 44.06 0.98
N CYS A 8 23.59 43.00 0.59
CA CYS A 8 23.14 42.08 -0.45
C CYS A 8 22.53 40.83 0.18
N TYR A 9 21.27 40.53 -0.13
CA TYR A 9 20.59 39.31 0.28
C TYR A 9 20.57 38.30 -0.87
N ASP A 10 21.19 37.15 -0.66
CA ASP A 10 21.11 35.99 -1.54
C ASP A 10 19.89 35.15 -1.15
N SER A 11 18.86 35.11 -1.99
CA SER A 11 17.63 34.36 -1.73
C SER A 11 17.78 32.84 -1.88
N ASP A 12 18.80 32.37 -2.60
CA ASP A 12 19.04 30.96 -2.88
C ASP A 12 19.86 30.30 -1.76
N GLU A 13 20.78 31.06 -1.18
CA GLU A 13 21.60 30.63 -0.03
C GLU A 13 21.06 31.11 1.32
N GLY A 14 20.22 32.14 1.33
CA GLY A 14 19.71 32.78 2.55
C GLY A 14 20.75 33.65 3.28
N LEU A 15 21.77 34.14 2.58
CA LEU A 15 22.89 34.89 3.18
C LEU A 15 22.72 36.40 3.00
N CYS A 16 23.02 37.17 4.05
CA CYS A 16 23.07 38.62 3.99
C CYS A 16 24.51 39.11 4.14
N MET A 17 25.02 39.76 3.10
CA MET A 17 26.39 40.25 3.04
C MET A 17 26.40 41.77 3.12
N GLU A 18 27.03 42.32 4.16
CA GLU A 18 27.19 43.75 4.34
C GLU A 18 28.28 44.33 3.44
N ASN A 19 28.25 45.66 3.28
CA ASN A 19 29.27 46.43 2.57
C ASN A 19 29.45 46.03 1.08
N VAL A 20 28.43 45.40 0.50
CA VAL A 20 28.44 44.96 -0.89
C VAL A 20 27.98 46.10 -1.81
N PRO A 21 28.75 46.43 -2.86
CA PRO A 21 28.30 47.36 -3.89
C PRO A 21 27.04 46.85 -4.61
N GLU A 22 26.07 47.73 -4.87
CA GLU A 22 24.80 47.38 -5.51
C GLU A 22 24.97 46.56 -6.80
N GLU A 23 25.88 46.98 -7.68
CA GLU A 23 26.12 46.32 -8.97
C GLU A 23 26.68 44.89 -8.79
N ALA A 24 27.55 44.69 -7.79
CA ALA A 24 28.10 43.38 -7.49
C ALA A 24 27.02 42.43 -6.94
N CYS A 25 26.10 42.95 -6.12
CA CYS A 25 24.96 42.18 -5.62
C CYS A 25 24.03 41.73 -6.75
N LYS A 26 23.67 42.65 -7.65
CA LYS A 26 22.81 42.34 -8.81
C LYS A 26 23.45 41.35 -9.78
N GLN A 27 24.77 41.43 -9.98
CA GLN A 27 25.50 40.46 -10.80
C GLN A 27 25.49 39.04 -10.21
N ALA A 28 25.43 38.92 -8.89
CA ALA A 28 25.27 37.65 -8.18
C ALA A 28 23.79 37.24 -8.03
N ASN A 29 22.87 37.89 -8.73
CA ASN A 29 21.42 37.66 -8.64
C ASN A 29 20.83 37.90 -7.23
N GLY A 30 21.51 38.69 -6.40
CA GLY A 30 21.07 39.06 -5.06
C GLY A 30 20.15 40.28 -5.02
N LEU A 31 19.38 40.39 -3.94
CA LEU A 31 18.51 41.53 -3.63
C LEU A 31 19.28 42.55 -2.79
N TRP A 32 19.54 43.73 -3.36
CA TRP A 32 20.31 44.78 -2.69
C TRP A 32 19.41 45.76 -1.92
N ASN A 33 19.88 46.22 -0.76
CA ASN A 33 19.21 47.22 0.07
C ASN A 33 20.24 48.20 0.68
N GLU A 34 19.87 49.48 0.81
CA GLU A 34 20.72 50.52 1.43
C GLU A 34 20.92 50.33 2.94
N GLY A 35 20.02 49.61 3.62
CA GLY A 35 20.06 49.38 5.06
C GLY A 35 21.08 48.32 5.53
N THR A 36 21.26 48.24 6.85
CA THR A 36 22.01 47.15 7.52
C THR A 36 21.16 45.87 7.58
N PRO A 37 21.75 44.67 7.77
CA PRO A 37 21.01 43.42 7.89
C PRO A 37 19.89 43.47 8.92
N ASP A 38 20.12 44.11 10.07
CA ASP A 38 19.11 44.26 11.13
C ASP A 38 17.84 45.01 10.69
N SER A 39 17.93 45.84 9.65
CA SER A 39 16.80 46.59 9.10
C SER A 39 16.05 45.83 8.00
N ILE A 40 16.52 44.64 7.62
CA ILE A 40 16.00 43.84 6.50
C ILE A 40 15.37 42.57 7.09
N PRO A 41 14.03 42.39 6.99
CA PRO A 41 13.34 41.24 7.59
C PRO A 41 13.87 39.86 7.15
N GLN A 42 14.35 39.73 5.91
CA GLN A 42 14.94 38.50 5.37
C GLN A 42 16.29 38.14 6.00
N CYS A 43 16.95 39.13 6.60
CA CYS A 43 18.24 38.99 7.27
C CYS A 43 18.11 38.77 8.78
N SER A 44 16.89 38.76 9.32
CA SER A 44 16.67 38.47 10.73
C SER A 44 17.21 37.08 11.08
N LEU A 45 18.09 37.05 12.08
CA LEU A 45 18.69 35.83 12.60
C LEU A 45 17.78 35.18 13.63
N GLY A 46 17.80 33.87 13.67
CA GLY A 46 17.13 33.04 14.66
C GLY A 46 17.90 31.74 14.83
N CYS A 47 17.48 30.92 15.79
CA CYS A 47 18.14 29.64 16.01
C CYS A 47 17.61 28.56 15.08
N CYS A 48 18.46 28.02 14.23
CA CYS A 48 18.17 26.85 13.40
C CYS A 48 18.68 25.58 14.10
N LEU A 49 17.79 24.65 14.43
CA LEU A 49 18.16 23.34 14.95
C LEU A 49 18.12 22.31 13.81
N VAL A 50 19.24 21.62 13.60
CA VAL A 50 19.41 20.60 12.56
C VAL A 50 19.96 19.34 13.23
N GLY A 51 19.07 18.41 13.58
CA GLY A 51 19.43 17.24 14.39
C GLY A 51 19.92 17.66 15.78
N GLN A 52 21.16 17.31 16.11
CA GLN A 52 21.83 17.69 17.37
C GLN A 52 22.74 18.93 17.23
N GLN A 53 22.62 19.68 16.14
CA GLN A 53 23.41 20.89 15.87
C GLN A 53 22.53 22.13 15.85
N ALA A 54 23.14 23.27 16.16
CA ALA A 54 22.51 24.58 16.11
C ALA A 54 23.31 25.50 15.18
N SER A 55 22.59 26.36 14.45
CA SER A 55 23.18 27.47 13.70
C SER A 55 22.35 28.72 13.91
N TYR A 56 22.97 29.82 14.34
CA TYR A 56 22.30 31.11 14.45
C TYR A 56 22.31 31.80 13.08
N THR A 57 21.20 31.69 12.36
CA THR A 57 21.15 32.02 10.93
C THR A 57 19.76 32.47 10.48
N THR A 58 19.63 32.90 9.22
CA THR A 58 18.34 33.33 8.66
C THR A 58 17.41 32.14 8.44
N LEU A 59 16.10 32.39 8.38
CA LEU A 59 15.12 31.34 8.09
C LEU A 59 15.39 30.62 6.75
N GLN A 60 15.79 31.37 5.71
CA GLN A 60 16.04 30.79 4.39
C GLN A 60 17.28 29.89 4.40
N ARG A 61 18.34 30.29 5.13
CA ARG A 61 19.52 29.44 5.31
C ARG A 61 19.17 28.17 6.08
N CYS A 62 18.34 28.29 7.12
CA CYS A 62 17.89 27.15 7.90
C CYS A 62 17.11 26.13 7.04
N LYS A 63 16.19 26.61 6.20
CA LYS A 63 15.45 25.76 5.25
C LYS A 63 16.38 24.97 4.33
N LYS A 64 17.41 25.63 3.81
CA LYS A 64 18.42 24.99 2.94
C LYS A 64 19.16 23.89 3.70
N MET A 65 19.68 24.21 4.89
CA MET A 65 20.39 23.24 5.73
C MET A 65 19.52 22.05 6.09
N SER A 66 18.27 22.27 6.51
CA SER A 66 17.34 21.17 6.82
C SER A 66 17.04 20.31 5.58
N ALA A 67 16.81 20.95 4.41
CA ALA A 67 16.55 20.24 3.16
C ALA A 67 17.72 19.37 2.71
N ASP A 68 18.97 19.83 2.86
CA ASP A 68 20.18 19.06 2.52
C ASP A 68 20.28 17.74 3.30
N PHE A 69 19.70 17.69 4.51
CA PHE A 69 19.66 16.49 5.36
C PHE A 69 18.29 15.79 5.36
N GLY A 70 17.33 16.25 4.56
CA GLY A 70 15.96 15.70 4.56
C GLY A 70 15.21 15.90 5.89
N LEU A 71 15.59 16.90 6.68
CA LEU A 71 15.01 17.20 7.99
C LEU A 71 13.94 18.30 7.89
N ILE A 72 12.99 18.30 8.83
CA ILE A 72 12.03 19.39 8.98
C ILE A 72 12.76 20.64 9.50
N THR A 73 12.44 21.80 8.95
CA THR A 73 13.00 23.08 9.40
C THR A 73 12.49 23.46 10.80
N ASP A 74 13.37 23.44 11.81
CA ASP A 74 13.13 24.03 13.13
C ASP A 74 13.92 25.34 13.24
N TRP A 75 13.24 26.46 12.96
CA TRP A 75 13.81 27.80 13.08
C TRP A 75 13.05 28.63 14.12
N ARG A 76 13.77 29.10 15.13
CA ARG A 76 13.23 29.76 16.32
C ARG A 76 13.63 31.22 16.34
N SER A 77 12.68 32.11 16.04
CA SER A 77 12.86 33.56 16.06
C SER A 77 12.93 34.17 17.45
N ASP A 78 12.46 33.45 18.48
CA ASP A 78 12.44 33.88 19.87
C ASP A 78 13.83 33.82 20.53
N VAL A 79 14.76 33.03 19.97
CA VAL A 79 16.16 32.95 20.40
C VAL A 79 16.96 34.10 19.79
N GLN A 80 17.41 35.04 20.62
CA GLN A 80 17.98 36.32 20.17
C GLN A 80 19.50 36.34 20.03
N ASP A 81 20.18 35.24 20.34
CA ASP A 81 21.64 35.19 20.31
C ASP A 81 22.18 33.79 20.03
N GLU A 82 23.40 33.75 19.49
CA GLU A 82 24.08 32.52 19.11
C GLU A 82 24.39 31.63 20.32
N VAL A 83 24.69 32.21 21.49
CA VAL A 83 25.02 31.45 22.70
C VAL A 83 23.81 30.68 23.20
N SER A 84 22.65 31.34 23.28
CA SER A 84 21.36 30.71 23.59
C SER A 84 20.99 29.66 22.55
N CYS A 85 21.29 29.89 21.27
CA CYS A 85 21.03 28.92 20.21
C CYS A 85 21.90 27.65 20.36
N ILE A 86 23.20 27.81 20.60
CA ILE A 86 24.10 26.69 20.88
C ILE A 86 23.68 25.97 22.17
N ALA A 87 23.19 26.69 23.18
CA ALA A 87 22.67 26.12 24.41
C ALA A 87 21.47 25.17 24.15
N LEU A 88 20.61 25.48 23.17
CA LEU A 88 19.49 24.60 22.80
C LEU A 88 19.96 23.30 22.16
N ALA A 89 20.95 23.33 21.27
CA ALA A 89 21.51 22.09 20.69
C ALA A 89 22.29 21.27 21.72
N THR A 90 23.14 21.92 22.52
CA THR A 90 23.91 21.23 23.58
C THR A 90 23.01 20.65 24.67
N ALA A 91 21.82 21.24 24.90
CA ALA A 91 20.81 20.66 25.77
C ALA A 91 20.28 19.30 25.28
N GLN A 92 20.41 18.99 23.99
CA GLN A 92 20.04 17.69 23.40
C GLN A 92 21.16 16.65 23.46
N ASP A 93 22.39 17.02 23.88
CA ASP A 93 23.47 16.05 24.06
C ASP A 93 22.99 14.90 24.98
N LEU A 94 23.22 13.66 24.58
CA LEU A 94 22.94 12.48 25.39
C LEU A 94 24.14 12.09 26.25
N GLY A 95 23.88 11.62 27.47
CA GLY A 95 24.94 11.20 28.38
C GLY A 95 24.47 10.88 29.79
N ALA A 96 25.46 10.64 30.65
CA ALA A 96 25.26 10.32 32.05
C ALA A 96 25.08 11.60 32.88
N CYS A 97 23.93 11.73 33.54
CA CYS A 97 23.69 12.75 34.55
C CYS A 97 23.97 12.18 35.94
N VAL A 98 25.14 12.48 36.51
CA VAL A 98 25.59 11.98 37.81
C VAL A 98 25.27 13.00 38.90
N TYR A 99 24.67 12.55 40.00
CA TYR A 99 24.28 13.40 41.12
C TYR A 99 24.16 12.59 42.42
N GLU A 100 24.07 13.28 43.56
CA GLU A 100 23.88 12.65 44.87
C GLU A 100 22.41 12.70 45.31
N SER A 101 21.82 11.52 45.55
CA SER A 101 20.46 11.33 46.04
C SER A 101 20.49 10.43 47.26
N GLU A 102 19.84 10.84 48.35
CA GLU A 102 19.83 10.10 49.62
C GLU A 102 21.23 9.65 50.10
N PHE A 103 22.25 10.52 49.95
CA PHE A 103 23.67 10.25 50.27
C PHE A 103 24.34 9.15 49.43
N VAL A 104 23.74 8.77 48.31
CA VAL A 104 24.29 7.83 47.33
C VAL A 104 24.54 8.57 46.02
N THR A 105 25.74 8.41 45.46
CA THR A 105 26.04 8.86 44.10
C THR A 105 25.27 7.97 43.13
N THR A 106 24.34 8.55 42.39
CA THR A 106 23.50 7.85 41.41
C THR A 106 23.56 8.54 40.06
N CYS A 107 22.89 7.97 39.06
CA CYS A 107 22.89 8.50 37.71
C CYS A 107 21.59 8.28 36.97
N LYS A 108 21.24 9.27 36.14
CA LYS A 108 20.16 9.19 35.16
C LYS A 108 20.72 9.40 33.76
N PHE A 109 20.43 8.49 32.84
CA PHE A 109 20.77 8.67 31.44
C PHE A 109 19.68 9.50 30.75
N GLY A 110 20.09 10.47 29.94
CA GLY A 110 19.16 11.36 29.24
C GLY A 110 19.87 12.51 28.56
N THR A 111 19.13 13.56 28.27
CA THR A 111 19.68 14.76 27.65
C THR A 111 20.34 15.69 28.66
N ARG A 112 21.31 16.50 28.24
CA ARG A 112 21.92 17.54 29.09
C ARG A 112 20.87 18.48 29.67
N GLY A 113 19.85 18.83 28.90
CA GLY A 113 18.75 19.69 29.32
C GLY A 113 17.86 19.06 30.39
N GLU A 114 17.80 17.74 30.47
CA GLU A 114 17.16 16.99 31.57
C GLU A 114 18.05 16.88 32.81
N CYS A 115 19.38 16.95 32.62
CA CYS A 115 20.38 16.96 33.68
C CYS A 115 20.51 18.33 34.35
N ASP A 116 19.40 18.83 34.89
CA ASP A 116 19.33 20.08 35.64
C ASP A 116 18.86 19.82 37.07
N SER A 117 19.51 20.47 38.05
CA SER A 117 19.19 20.31 39.47
C SER A 117 17.73 20.58 39.84
N SER A 118 17.00 21.39 39.05
CA SER A 118 15.57 21.69 39.25
C SER A 118 14.63 20.61 38.71
N LYS A 119 15.12 19.75 37.80
CA LYS A 119 14.35 18.66 37.18
C LYS A 119 14.58 17.31 37.85
N LEU A 120 15.64 17.20 38.64
CA LEU A 120 16.01 15.98 39.35
C LEU A 120 15.32 15.92 40.72
N THR A 121 14.82 14.74 41.07
CA THR A 121 14.13 14.48 42.34
C THR A 121 15.06 13.84 43.36
N GLY A 122 14.89 14.13 44.65
CA GLY A 122 15.65 13.46 45.73
C GLY A 122 17.06 13.99 45.97
N LEU A 123 17.42 15.13 45.37
CA LEU A 123 18.77 15.69 45.53
C LEU A 123 19.11 16.00 46.98
N THR A 124 20.28 15.52 47.39
CA THR A 124 20.89 15.85 48.69
C THR A 124 21.71 17.12 48.60
N ASN A 125 22.32 17.38 47.42
CA ASN A 125 23.12 18.58 47.16
C ASN A 125 23.01 19.04 45.69
N SER A 126 22.36 20.18 45.46
CA SER A 126 22.20 20.80 44.14
C SER A 126 23.51 21.21 43.46
N SER A 127 24.63 21.29 44.21
CA SER A 127 25.92 21.75 43.68
C SER A 127 26.78 20.63 43.07
N GLN A 128 26.30 19.37 43.07
CA GLN A 128 27.05 18.18 42.64
C GLN A 128 26.42 17.45 41.44
N VAL A 129 25.63 18.15 40.62
CA VAL A 129 25.09 17.59 39.38
C VAL A 129 26.15 17.75 38.28
N GLY A 130 26.57 16.64 37.68
CA GLY A 130 27.53 16.59 36.57
C GLY A 130 26.97 15.86 35.37
N PHE A 131 27.02 16.48 34.19
CA PHE A 131 26.65 15.85 32.94
C PHE A 131 27.87 15.43 32.12
N TYR A 132 27.93 14.16 31.72
CA TYR A 132 29.02 13.58 30.96
C TYR A 132 28.50 13.07 29.62
N LYS A 133 28.70 13.90 28.58
CA LYS A 133 28.31 13.61 27.20
C LYS A 133 28.95 12.29 26.72
N ASP A 134 28.20 11.48 25.98
CA ASP A 134 28.61 10.21 25.36
C ASP A 134 28.96 9.07 26.33
N TYR A 135 28.74 9.27 27.64
CA TYR A 135 28.94 8.24 28.66
C TYR A 135 27.61 7.64 29.14
N LEU A 136 27.67 6.37 29.54
CA LEU A 136 26.57 5.68 30.21
C LEU A 136 26.71 5.78 31.74
N CYS A 137 25.59 5.59 32.45
CA CYS A 137 25.55 5.63 33.91
C CYS A 137 26.31 4.50 34.62
N THR A 138 26.73 3.49 33.87
CA THR A 138 27.49 2.33 34.35
C THR A 138 29.01 2.50 34.21
N ASN A 139 29.48 3.69 33.80
CA ASN A 139 30.90 4.00 33.79
C ASN A 139 31.48 3.94 35.23
N PRO A 140 32.46 3.05 35.51
CA PRO A 140 33.01 2.88 36.85
C PRO A 140 33.74 4.13 37.38
N GLU A 141 34.20 5.03 36.51
CA GLU A 141 34.86 6.28 36.93
C GLU A 141 33.94 7.24 37.67
N PHE A 142 32.61 7.09 37.51
CA PHE A 142 31.63 7.96 38.17
C PHE A 142 31.29 7.52 39.60
N GLY A 143 31.63 6.28 39.97
CA GLY A 143 31.35 5.75 41.32
C GLY A 143 29.85 5.73 41.66
N THR A 144 29.00 5.54 40.65
CA THR A 144 27.54 5.46 40.78
C THR A 144 27.10 4.09 41.31
N ASP A 145 25.89 4.02 41.85
CA ASP A 145 25.23 2.77 42.23
C ASP A 145 24.67 1.96 41.05
N CYS A 146 24.68 2.53 39.84
CA CYS A 146 24.19 1.89 38.61
C CYS A 146 25.19 0.86 38.08
N GLN A 147 24.73 -0.38 37.90
CA GLN A 147 25.52 -1.53 37.47
C GLN A 147 24.98 -2.13 36.17
N PRO A 148 25.85 -2.69 35.31
CA PRO A 148 25.44 -3.50 34.16
C PRO A 148 24.45 -4.61 34.55
N THR A 149 23.46 -4.89 33.71
CA THR A 149 22.54 -6.01 33.92
C THR A 149 22.30 -6.81 32.64
N THR A 150 21.56 -7.91 32.78
CA THR A 150 21.12 -8.74 31.66
C THR A 150 19.71 -8.38 31.18
N GLN A 151 19.08 -7.37 31.76
CA GLN A 151 17.75 -6.93 31.39
C GLN A 151 17.79 -6.14 30.08
N THR A 152 16.71 -6.25 29.33
CA THR A 152 16.54 -5.55 28.06
C THR A 152 15.20 -4.85 27.98
N VAL A 153 15.06 -3.90 27.05
CA VAL A 153 13.84 -3.12 26.83
C VAL A 153 13.69 -2.70 25.36
N CYS A 154 12.45 -2.52 24.91
CA CYS A 154 12.10 -1.80 23.70
C CYS A 154 11.83 -0.32 24.00
N LEU A 155 12.25 0.58 23.12
CA LEU A 155 12.01 2.01 23.26
C LEU A 155 11.10 2.49 22.13
N GLU A 156 10.09 3.30 22.44
CA GLU A 156 9.08 3.76 21.47
C GLU A 156 9.72 4.50 20.28
N ASP A 157 10.71 5.36 20.54
CA ASP A 157 11.35 6.20 19.53
C ASP A 157 12.69 5.62 19.00
N LYS A 158 13.03 4.37 19.36
CA LYS A 158 14.28 3.75 18.88
C LYS A 158 14.07 2.37 18.30
N GLN A 159 14.73 2.14 17.18
CA GLN A 159 14.86 0.81 16.59
C GLN A 159 15.87 0.00 17.42
N GLY A 160 15.48 -1.19 17.84
CA GLY A 160 16.37 -2.13 18.52
C GLY A 160 15.94 -2.50 19.93
N VAL A 161 16.51 -3.59 20.42
CA VAL A 161 16.47 -4.02 21.82
C VAL A 161 17.69 -3.42 22.52
N TYR A 162 17.48 -2.79 23.67
CA TYR A 162 18.55 -2.13 24.42
C TYR A 162 18.75 -2.81 25.77
N PHE A 163 19.99 -2.85 26.25
CA PHE A 163 20.28 -3.21 27.63
C PHE A 163 19.68 -2.17 28.60
N VAL A 164 19.44 -2.59 29.84
CA VAL A 164 19.02 -1.71 30.95
C VAL A 164 19.97 -1.91 32.12
N ASP A 165 20.42 -0.83 32.76
CA ASP A 165 21.24 -0.91 33.98
C ASP A 165 20.38 -1.13 35.25
N SER A 166 21.02 -1.32 36.40
CA SER A 166 20.32 -1.57 37.66
C SER A 166 19.52 -0.37 38.19
N CYS A 167 19.76 0.83 37.65
CA CYS A 167 19.02 2.06 37.94
C CYS A 167 17.83 2.27 36.98
N GLY A 168 17.66 1.40 35.98
CA GLY A 168 16.62 1.52 34.96
C GLY A 168 17.01 2.40 33.78
N ASN A 169 18.27 2.82 33.66
CA ASN A 169 18.73 3.60 32.51
C ASN A 169 18.96 2.69 31.30
N THR A 170 18.62 3.21 30.13
CA THR A 170 18.95 2.54 28.86
C THR A 170 20.46 2.54 28.63
N GLY A 171 21.00 1.37 28.29
CA GLY A 171 22.37 1.19 27.79
C GLY A 171 22.44 1.13 26.26
N ASN A 172 23.47 0.45 25.76
CA ASN A 172 23.63 0.20 24.33
C ASN A 172 22.72 -0.93 23.82
N ILE A 173 22.69 -1.10 22.50
CA ILE A 173 21.95 -2.19 21.84
C ILE A 173 22.37 -3.54 22.44
N TYR A 174 21.40 -4.43 22.61
CA TYR A 174 21.63 -5.77 23.13
C TYR A 174 22.61 -6.55 22.24
N ASP A 175 23.72 -6.99 22.81
CA ASP A 175 24.70 -7.87 22.18
C ASP A 175 25.21 -8.86 23.25
N THR A 176 24.93 -10.15 23.06
CA THR A 176 25.35 -11.20 24.01
C THR A 176 26.85 -11.19 24.25
N SER A 177 27.67 -10.86 23.24
CA SER A 177 29.13 -10.85 23.35
C SER A 177 29.65 -9.69 24.22
N LYS A 178 28.82 -8.69 24.50
CA LYS A 178 29.17 -7.45 25.19
C LYS A 178 28.73 -7.37 26.65
N ILE A 179 28.07 -8.41 27.15
CA ILE A 179 27.57 -8.45 28.53
C ILE A 179 28.65 -8.18 29.59
N ASN A 180 29.89 -8.65 29.35
CA ASN A 180 31.04 -8.47 30.24
C ASN A 180 32.09 -7.49 29.66
N ASP A 181 31.74 -6.71 28.63
CA ASP A 181 32.64 -5.74 27.99
C ASP A 181 32.51 -4.38 28.67
N GLU A 182 33.49 -4.04 29.51
CA GLU A 182 33.51 -2.78 30.28
C GLU A 182 33.42 -1.54 29.39
N ALA A 183 34.06 -1.54 28.22
CA ALA A 183 34.02 -0.40 27.30
C ALA A 183 32.61 -0.21 26.72
N TYR A 184 31.91 -1.30 26.43
CA TYR A 184 30.53 -1.29 25.94
C TYR A 184 29.53 -0.79 26.99
N TRP A 185 29.83 -0.93 28.27
CA TRP A 185 29.02 -0.35 29.36
C TRP A 185 29.49 1.05 29.78
N THR A 186 30.61 1.54 29.25
CA THR A 186 31.13 2.87 29.64
C THR A 186 30.62 3.98 28.74
N LYS A 187 30.55 3.75 27.42
CA LYS A 187 30.24 4.78 26.42
C LYS A 187 29.06 4.40 25.54
N ILE A 188 28.38 5.40 25.02
CA ILE A 188 27.38 5.21 23.97
C ILE A 188 28.10 4.68 22.72
N VAL A 189 27.62 3.57 22.16
CA VAL A 189 28.13 2.98 20.92
C VAL A 189 27.14 3.26 19.80
N PRO A 190 27.58 3.87 18.67
CA PRO A 190 26.73 4.09 17.51
C PRO A 190 26.16 2.76 16.99
N ARG A 191 24.92 2.79 16.51
CA ARG A 191 24.20 1.60 16.05
C ARG A 191 24.96 0.83 14.97
N GLU A 192 25.66 1.53 14.10
CA GLU A 192 26.47 1.02 12.99
C GLU A 192 27.69 0.21 13.47
N GLU A 193 28.12 0.45 14.71
CA GLU A 193 29.25 -0.24 15.36
C GLU A 193 28.79 -1.36 16.31
N THR A 194 27.47 -1.57 16.44
CA THR A 194 26.91 -2.67 17.24
C THR A 194 26.74 -3.94 16.41
N CYS A 195 26.29 -5.02 17.05
CA CYS A 195 26.14 -6.33 16.41
C CYS A 195 25.36 -6.24 15.09
N ASN A 196 25.87 -6.91 14.06
CA ASN A 196 25.21 -7.15 12.77
C ASN A 196 24.38 -5.96 12.22
N ALA A 197 24.98 -4.77 12.16
CA ALA A 197 24.28 -3.54 11.81
C ALA A 197 23.64 -3.50 10.41
N GLY A 198 24.09 -4.36 9.50
CA GLY A 198 23.52 -4.49 8.16
C GLY A 198 22.56 -5.68 7.98
N GLY A 199 22.20 -6.37 9.06
CA GLY A 199 21.28 -7.52 8.98
C GLY A 199 19.90 -7.23 9.56
N ASN A 200 18.91 -8.04 9.17
CA ASN A 200 17.56 -7.92 9.72
C ASN A 200 17.53 -8.27 11.22
N ASN A 201 18.34 -9.20 11.70
CA ASN A 201 18.39 -9.66 13.10
C ASN A 201 17.08 -10.25 13.64
N ALA A 202 16.12 -10.57 12.77
CA ALA A 202 14.86 -11.22 13.16
C ALA A 202 15.15 -12.51 13.95
N ASP A 203 14.48 -12.66 15.09
CA ASP A 203 14.58 -13.74 16.06
C ASP A 203 16.02 -14.05 16.53
N SER A 204 16.92 -13.07 16.44
CA SER A 204 18.31 -13.24 16.85
C SER A 204 18.44 -13.37 18.35
N LYS A 205 18.98 -14.51 18.80
CA LYS A 205 19.23 -14.75 20.23
C LYS A 205 20.35 -13.90 20.81
N THR A 206 21.18 -13.32 19.95
CA THR A 206 22.45 -12.69 20.34
C THR A 206 22.52 -11.20 20.03
N CYS A 207 21.64 -10.68 19.18
CA CYS A 207 21.73 -9.32 18.67
C CYS A 207 20.37 -8.62 18.69
N GLY A 208 20.33 -7.44 19.30
CA GLY A 208 19.16 -6.57 19.40
C GLY A 208 19.11 -5.47 18.35
N ASN A 209 19.93 -5.53 17.30
CA ASN A 209 20.05 -4.47 16.32
C ASN A 209 18.96 -4.56 15.23
N CYS A 210 17.69 -4.40 15.62
CA CYS A 210 16.53 -4.69 14.76
C CYS A 210 16.42 -3.71 13.59
N ASN A 211 16.14 -4.19 12.38
CA ASN A 211 15.98 -3.37 11.19
C ASN A 211 14.56 -3.44 10.64
N TYR A 212 13.79 -2.37 10.83
CA TYR A 212 12.39 -2.29 10.42
C TYR A 212 12.20 -2.48 8.91
N LEU A 213 13.08 -1.88 8.10
CA LEU A 213 12.98 -1.95 6.64
C LEU A 213 13.29 -3.35 6.10
N ASP A 214 14.11 -4.12 6.83
CA ASP A 214 14.42 -5.52 6.49
C ASP A 214 13.49 -6.51 7.22
N GLY A 215 12.43 -6.01 7.86
CA GLY A 215 11.39 -6.85 8.47
C GLY A 215 11.68 -7.34 9.88
N SER A 216 12.37 -6.56 10.72
CA SER A 216 12.37 -6.84 12.16
C SER A 216 12.12 -5.61 13.02
N PHE A 217 11.44 -5.82 14.14
CA PHE A 217 11.13 -4.76 15.09
C PHE A 217 11.32 -5.23 16.53
N CYS A 218 11.51 -4.30 17.47
CA CYS A 218 11.66 -4.69 18.87
C CYS A 218 10.32 -5.22 19.40
N GLY A 219 10.31 -6.48 19.81
CA GLY A 219 9.14 -7.18 20.33
C GLY A 219 9.47 -7.93 21.60
N LYS A 220 8.43 -8.34 22.33
CA LYS A 220 8.61 -9.21 23.49
C LYS A 220 8.88 -10.62 22.98
N ALA A 221 9.89 -11.28 23.55
CA ALA A 221 10.26 -12.62 23.14
C ALA A 221 9.17 -13.64 23.51
N ASP A 222 8.72 -14.42 22.53
CA ASP A 222 7.77 -15.51 22.68
C ASP A 222 8.48 -16.87 22.87
N ASP A 223 7.70 -17.94 23.08
CA ASP A 223 8.24 -19.27 23.36
C ASP A 223 9.09 -19.87 22.22
N GLY A 224 8.87 -19.42 20.98
CA GLY A 224 9.60 -19.87 19.78
C GLY A 224 11.00 -19.25 19.61
N ALA A 225 11.20 -18.02 20.07
CA ALA A 225 12.42 -17.25 19.84
C ALA A 225 12.83 -16.46 21.09
N LYS A 226 13.64 -17.09 21.94
CA LYS A 226 14.13 -16.47 23.20
C LYS A 226 15.56 -15.94 23.06
N PRO A 227 15.81 -14.68 23.47
CA PRO A 227 17.17 -14.16 23.55
C PRO A 227 17.95 -14.88 24.65
N ASN A 228 19.28 -14.82 24.59
CA ASN A 228 20.11 -15.41 25.64
C ASN A 228 19.96 -14.68 26.98
N TYR A 229 19.61 -13.40 26.93
CA TYR A 229 19.39 -12.53 28.09
C TYR A 229 18.23 -11.58 27.83
N GLY A 230 17.54 -11.20 28.91
CA GLY A 230 16.40 -10.29 28.84
C GLY A 230 15.14 -10.96 28.29
N ASN A 231 14.14 -10.13 27.96
CA ASN A 231 12.80 -10.58 27.57
C ASN A 231 12.35 -10.02 26.22
N TYR A 232 13.22 -9.32 25.50
CA TYR A 232 12.91 -8.66 24.24
C TYR A 232 13.89 -9.11 23.16
N ILE A 233 13.38 -9.17 21.93
CA ILE A 233 14.09 -9.63 20.75
C ILE A 233 13.72 -8.75 19.55
N CYS A 234 14.50 -8.82 18.49
CA CYS A 234 14.06 -8.32 17.20
C CYS A 234 13.09 -9.34 16.62
N GLU A 235 11.81 -9.13 16.83
CA GLU A 235 10.74 -9.97 16.29
C GLU A 235 10.71 -9.85 14.77
N ASP A 236 10.48 -10.98 14.08
CA ASP A 236 10.19 -10.99 12.65
C ASP A 236 8.81 -10.37 12.39
N ILE A 237 8.77 -9.30 11.61
CA ILE A 237 7.52 -8.61 11.26
C ILE A 237 7.12 -8.84 9.80
N ASN A 238 7.76 -9.80 9.12
CA ASN A 238 7.29 -10.30 7.83
C ASN A 238 6.12 -11.27 8.01
N CYS A 239 5.27 -11.36 7.00
CA CYS A 239 4.09 -12.21 7.01
C CYS A 239 4.42 -13.54 6.34
N GLU A 240 4.82 -14.53 7.14
CA GLU A 240 5.20 -15.86 6.65
C GLU A 240 4.01 -16.79 6.37
N LYS A 241 2.82 -16.44 6.89
CA LYS A 241 1.61 -17.25 6.77
C LYS A 241 0.45 -16.37 6.33
N THR A 242 0.31 -16.21 5.03
CA THR A 242 -0.76 -15.42 4.42
C THR A 242 -1.84 -16.29 3.79
N SER A 243 -2.96 -15.67 3.46
CA SER A 243 -4.08 -16.29 2.76
C SER A 243 -3.75 -16.79 1.34
N ASP A 244 -2.71 -16.25 0.70
CA ASP A 244 -2.25 -16.67 -0.63
C ASP A 244 -1.10 -17.70 -0.58
N GLU A 245 -0.78 -18.20 0.62
CA GLU A 245 0.25 -19.20 0.90
C GLU A 245 1.67 -18.75 0.54
N LYS A 246 1.93 -17.44 0.45
CA LYS A 246 3.26 -16.86 0.19
C LYS A 246 3.78 -16.05 1.36
N SER A 247 5.11 -16.01 1.51
CA SER A 247 5.72 -15.08 2.45
C SER A 247 5.76 -13.69 1.85
N HIS A 248 5.38 -12.69 2.65
CA HIS A 248 5.38 -11.28 2.27
C HIS A 248 6.21 -10.46 3.23
N LYS A 249 7.01 -9.53 2.71
CA LYS A 249 7.79 -8.61 3.54
C LYS A 249 6.88 -7.60 4.22
N ASN A 250 7.29 -7.11 5.39
CA ASN A 250 6.59 -6.01 6.04
C ASN A 250 6.44 -4.80 5.08
N GLY A 251 5.20 -4.34 4.93
CA GLY A 251 4.83 -3.24 4.03
C GLY A 251 4.43 -3.67 2.62
N GLU A 252 4.64 -4.92 2.23
CA GLU A 252 4.15 -5.42 0.94
C GLU A 252 2.62 -5.48 0.91
N SER A 253 2.06 -5.32 -0.28
CA SER A 253 0.63 -5.52 -0.52
C SER A 253 0.39 -6.24 -1.83
N TRP A 254 -0.71 -6.99 -1.90
CA TRP A 254 -1.09 -7.81 -3.05
C TRP A 254 -2.61 -7.85 -3.23
N CYS A 255 -3.03 -8.25 -4.43
CA CYS A 255 -4.43 -8.35 -4.77
C CYS A 255 -4.98 -9.76 -4.54
N PHE A 256 -6.23 -9.80 -4.09
CA PHE A 256 -7.01 -11.01 -3.96
C PHE A 256 -8.41 -10.78 -4.53
N TRP A 257 -9.03 -11.84 -5.08
CA TRP A 257 -10.37 -11.77 -5.67
C TRP A 257 -11.20 -12.95 -5.21
N ASP A 258 -12.46 -12.71 -4.82
CA ASP A 258 -13.38 -13.76 -4.34
C ASP A 258 -13.53 -14.92 -5.32
N ALA A 259 -13.51 -14.61 -6.61
CA ALA A 259 -13.66 -15.59 -7.66
C ALA A 259 -12.32 -16.17 -8.15
N GLY A 260 -11.25 -15.95 -7.39
CA GLY A 260 -9.93 -16.59 -7.53
C GLY A 260 -9.04 -16.04 -8.65
N LYS A 261 -9.50 -15.07 -9.44
CA LYS A 261 -8.72 -14.40 -10.48
C LYS A 261 -9.27 -13.00 -10.78
N GLU A 262 -8.41 -12.14 -11.29
CA GLU A 262 -8.69 -10.74 -11.66
C GLU A 262 -9.84 -10.60 -12.67
N ASP A 263 -9.81 -11.38 -13.76
CA ASP A 263 -10.82 -11.32 -14.83
C ASP A 263 -12.08 -12.15 -14.52
N SER A 264 -12.37 -12.41 -13.24
CA SER A 264 -13.57 -13.16 -12.87
C SER A 264 -14.69 -12.23 -12.44
N ASP A 265 -15.54 -11.92 -13.41
CA ASP A 265 -16.68 -11.03 -13.28
C ASP A 265 -17.93 -11.66 -12.64
N ALA A 266 -17.72 -12.63 -11.74
CA ALA A 266 -18.77 -13.42 -11.13
C ALA A 266 -19.74 -12.55 -10.29
N PRO A 267 -21.07 -12.72 -10.41
CA PRO A 267 -22.02 -11.95 -9.62
C PRO A 267 -21.78 -12.02 -8.12
N GLY A 268 -21.73 -10.85 -7.50
CA GLY A 268 -21.45 -10.65 -6.08
C GLY A 268 -19.97 -10.74 -5.68
N SER A 269 -19.04 -10.94 -6.63
CA SER A 269 -17.60 -10.96 -6.34
C SER A 269 -17.07 -9.56 -5.97
N ARG A 270 -15.97 -9.56 -5.22
CA ARG A 270 -15.20 -8.37 -4.88
C ARG A 270 -13.70 -8.62 -5.05
N ALA A 271 -12.96 -7.53 -5.24
CA ALA A 271 -11.52 -7.48 -5.11
C ALA A 271 -11.10 -6.97 -3.72
N PHE A 272 -9.94 -7.39 -3.24
CA PHE A 272 -9.38 -7.03 -1.95
C PHE A 272 -7.92 -6.66 -2.12
N ARG A 273 -7.48 -5.69 -1.33
CA ARG A 273 -6.08 -5.39 -1.09
C ARG A 273 -5.68 -6.05 0.22
N HIS A 274 -4.66 -6.89 0.16
CA HIS A 274 -4.04 -7.49 1.32
C HIS A 274 -2.73 -6.74 1.60
N ILE A 275 -2.39 -6.56 2.87
CA ILE A 275 -1.20 -5.81 3.31
C ILE A 275 -0.50 -6.62 4.40
N CYS A 276 0.81 -6.79 4.28
CA CYS A 276 1.61 -7.26 5.41
C CYS A 276 2.01 -6.06 6.29
N PHE A 277 1.60 -6.06 7.56
CA PHE A 277 1.97 -5.01 8.50
C PHE A 277 2.25 -5.60 9.87
N MET A 278 3.47 -5.39 10.37
CA MET A 278 3.88 -5.84 11.71
C MET A 278 3.66 -7.35 11.94
N GLY A 279 3.96 -8.18 10.94
CA GLY A 279 3.77 -9.64 11.01
C GLY A 279 2.32 -10.11 10.82
N GLU A 280 1.38 -9.17 10.64
CA GLU A 280 -0.04 -9.46 10.45
C GLU A 280 -0.50 -9.14 9.03
N GLU A 281 -1.28 -10.05 8.44
CA GLU A 281 -1.99 -9.82 7.19
C GLU A 281 -3.28 -9.02 7.46
N ILE A 282 -3.34 -7.81 6.93
CA ILE A 282 -4.51 -6.94 6.96
C ILE A 282 -5.24 -7.06 5.63
N VAL A 283 -6.54 -7.38 5.68
CA VAL A 283 -7.40 -7.52 4.49
C VAL A 283 -8.33 -6.31 4.38
N GLU A 284 -8.24 -5.60 3.26
CA GLU A 284 -9.05 -4.43 2.97
C GLU A 284 -9.88 -4.66 1.69
N PRO A 285 -11.23 -4.62 1.78
CA PRO A 285 -12.06 -4.75 0.59
C PRO A 285 -11.98 -3.49 -0.29
N CYS A 286 -11.87 -3.68 -1.60
CA CYS A 286 -12.20 -2.61 -2.55
C CYS A 286 -13.73 -2.36 -2.56
N ALA A 287 -14.16 -1.27 -3.19
CA ALA A 287 -15.57 -0.88 -3.22
C ALA A 287 -16.53 -1.99 -3.70
N ASP A 288 -17.72 -2.01 -3.09
CA ASP A 288 -18.82 -2.91 -3.43
C ASP A 288 -19.18 -2.85 -4.93
N TYR A 289 -19.84 -3.90 -5.43
CA TYR A 289 -20.37 -3.94 -6.80
C TYR A 289 -19.31 -3.67 -7.88
N ARG A 290 -18.06 -4.06 -7.62
CA ARG A 290 -16.92 -3.87 -8.53
C ARG A 290 -16.79 -2.42 -9.02
N GLN A 291 -17.15 -1.45 -8.17
CA GLN A 291 -16.91 -0.03 -8.44
C GLN A 291 -15.41 0.31 -8.32
N GLU A 292 -14.66 -0.53 -7.61
CA GLU A 292 -13.20 -0.54 -7.63
C GLU A 292 -12.71 -1.97 -7.90
N THR A 293 -11.52 -2.07 -8.48
CA THR A 293 -10.75 -3.31 -8.60
C THR A 293 -9.39 -3.13 -7.93
N CYS A 294 -8.79 -4.22 -7.49
CA CYS A 294 -7.43 -4.20 -7.01
C CYS A 294 -6.47 -4.30 -8.20
N VAL A 295 -5.48 -3.42 -8.25
CA VAL A 295 -4.31 -3.53 -9.14
C VAL A 295 -3.06 -3.68 -8.31
N GLN A 296 -2.10 -4.45 -8.82
CA GLN A 296 -0.82 -4.68 -8.16
C GLN A 296 0.33 -4.51 -9.13
N ASP A 297 1.48 -4.12 -8.59
CA ASP A 297 2.75 -4.05 -9.30
C ASP A 297 3.89 -4.52 -8.39
N ASP A 298 5.04 -4.80 -8.98
CA ASP A 298 6.25 -5.22 -8.27
C ASP A 298 7.41 -4.29 -8.62
N ILE A 299 8.07 -3.75 -7.59
CA ILE A 299 9.26 -2.91 -7.74
C ILE A 299 10.41 -3.58 -7.01
N ASP A 300 11.35 -4.13 -7.77
CA ASP A 300 12.55 -4.80 -7.26
C ASP A 300 12.25 -5.93 -6.25
N GLY A 301 11.19 -6.72 -6.47
CA GLY A 301 10.78 -7.81 -5.58
C GLY A 301 10.13 -7.31 -4.29
N PHE A 302 9.43 -6.17 -4.38
CA PHE A 302 8.56 -5.62 -3.35
C PHE A 302 7.20 -5.29 -3.99
N SER A 303 6.17 -6.05 -3.63
CA SER A 303 4.84 -5.90 -4.22
C SER A 303 4.05 -4.77 -3.57
N GLN A 304 3.34 -4.00 -4.41
CA GLN A 304 2.38 -3.00 -3.96
C GLN A 304 1.05 -3.17 -4.67
N ALA A 305 -0.03 -3.01 -3.91
CA ALA A 305 -1.40 -3.10 -4.41
C ALA A 305 -2.26 -1.91 -3.98
N GLY A 306 -3.26 -1.60 -4.79
CA GLY A 306 -4.18 -0.50 -4.56
C GLY A 306 -5.54 -0.75 -5.18
N CYS A 307 -6.59 -0.30 -4.51
CA CYS A 307 -7.92 -0.24 -5.10
C CYS A 307 -7.99 0.97 -6.03
N VAL A 308 -8.40 0.73 -7.28
CA VAL A 308 -8.61 1.76 -8.31
C VAL A 308 -10.03 1.71 -8.81
N VAL A 309 -10.57 2.87 -9.18
CA VAL A 309 -11.94 2.99 -9.70
C VAL A 309 -12.07 2.23 -11.01
N ASN A 310 -13.12 1.41 -11.12
CA ASN A 310 -13.53 0.77 -12.36
C ASN A 310 -14.32 1.75 -13.24
N ARG A 311 -13.70 2.28 -14.30
CA ARG A 311 -14.27 3.31 -15.20
C ARG A 311 -14.94 2.68 -16.41
N TRP A 312 -16.06 1.99 -16.18
CA TRP A 312 -16.80 1.24 -17.19
C TRP A 312 -18.00 1.99 -17.80
N GLN A 313 -18.47 3.05 -17.13
CA GLN A 313 -19.81 3.63 -17.31
C GLN A 313 -20.08 4.12 -18.73
N ASP A 314 -19.05 4.57 -19.43
CA ASP A 314 -19.17 5.15 -20.76
C ASP A 314 -18.70 4.21 -21.88
N CYS A 315 -18.32 2.95 -21.57
CA CYS A 315 -17.94 1.94 -22.57
C CYS A 315 -19.03 1.78 -23.64
N ILE A 316 -20.29 1.61 -23.22
CA ILE A 316 -21.41 1.34 -24.12
C ILE A 316 -21.72 2.49 -25.09
N LEU A 317 -21.26 3.70 -24.76
CA LEU A 317 -21.46 4.89 -25.59
C LEU A 317 -20.44 4.97 -26.74
N GLN A 318 -19.37 4.18 -26.68
CA GLN A 318 -18.30 4.22 -27.66
C GLN A 318 -18.63 3.38 -28.89
N ASN A 319 -18.48 4.00 -30.06
CA ASN A 319 -18.77 3.39 -31.35
C ASN A 319 -17.52 3.19 -32.22
N SER A 320 -16.33 3.47 -31.68
CA SER A 320 -15.06 3.26 -32.36
C SER A 320 -14.08 2.52 -31.44
N SER A 321 -13.23 1.68 -32.04
CA SER A 321 -12.21 0.94 -31.31
C SER A 321 -11.20 1.87 -30.64
N ARG A 322 -10.82 2.97 -31.31
CA ARG A 322 -9.90 3.98 -30.76
C ARG A 322 -10.43 4.60 -29.48
N ASP A 323 -11.68 5.05 -29.47
CA ASP A 323 -12.24 5.74 -28.31
C ASP A 323 -12.53 4.73 -27.18
N CYS A 324 -12.90 3.50 -27.53
CA CYS A 324 -13.07 2.40 -26.57
C CYS A 324 -11.79 2.04 -25.83
N LEU A 325 -10.66 1.95 -26.52
CA LEU A 325 -9.39 1.49 -25.96
C LEU A 325 -8.55 2.62 -25.33
N ASN A 326 -9.15 3.78 -25.08
CA ASN A 326 -8.47 4.91 -24.45
C ASN A 326 -8.44 4.76 -22.92
N GLU A 327 -7.36 4.14 -22.42
CA GLU A 327 -7.15 3.84 -20.99
C GLU A 327 -7.00 5.09 -20.10
N ASP A 328 -6.73 6.27 -20.67
CA ASP A 328 -6.72 7.53 -19.89
C ASP A 328 -8.14 7.91 -19.44
N GLN A 329 -9.17 7.42 -20.14
CA GLN A 329 -10.57 7.81 -19.91
C GLN A 329 -11.41 6.69 -19.29
N ARG A 330 -11.12 5.43 -19.62
CA ARG A 330 -12.03 4.31 -19.36
C ARG A 330 -11.32 2.95 -19.28
N ASP A 331 -11.99 1.99 -18.68
CA ASP A 331 -11.53 0.61 -18.52
C ASP A 331 -12.36 -0.34 -19.39
N CYS A 332 -12.23 -0.19 -20.71
CA CYS A 332 -13.03 -0.93 -21.71
C CYS A 332 -12.17 -1.78 -22.65
N GLN A 333 -12.82 -2.76 -23.29
CA GLN A 333 -12.28 -3.64 -24.32
C GLN A 333 -13.20 -3.65 -25.54
N TRP A 334 -12.63 -3.88 -26.72
CA TRP A 334 -13.38 -3.93 -27.96
C TRP A 334 -13.71 -5.38 -28.34
N THR A 335 -14.97 -5.76 -28.19
CA THR A 335 -15.42 -7.16 -28.20
C THR A 335 -16.33 -7.45 -29.39
N PRO A 336 -16.16 -8.59 -30.11
CA PRO A 336 -17.02 -8.94 -31.22
C PRO A 336 -18.36 -9.54 -30.75
N ILE A 337 -19.47 -9.11 -31.34
CA ILE A 337 -20.83 -9.57 -31.03
C ILE A 337 -21.06 -11.00 -31.54
N LEU A 338 -20.60 -11.31 -32.76
CA LEU A 338 -20.74 -12.63 -33.39
C LEU A 338 -19.39 -13.06 -33.97
N ILE A 339 -18.74 -14.02 -33.31
CA ILE A 339 -17.35 -14.44 -33.65
C ILE A 339 -17.27 -15.01 -35.08
N ASP A 340 -18.34 -15.63 -35.57
CA ASP A 340 -18.36 -16.25 -36.91
C ASP A 340 -18.49 -15.25 -38.06
N LYS A 341 -18.82 -13.99 -37.76
CA LYS A 341 -18.87 -12.89 -38.73
C LYS A 341 -17.60 -12.05 -38.75
N VAL A 342 -16.59 -12.41 -37.96
CA VAL A 342 -15.29 -11.74 -37.93
C VAL A 342 -14.32 -12.45 -38.87
N GLU A 343 -13.84 -11.76 -39.92
CA GLU A 343 -12.78 -12.33 -40.74
C GLU A 343 -11.46 -12.38 -39.95
N LYS A 344 -10.67 -13.44 -40.17
CA LYS A 344 -9.35 -13.64 -39.52
C LYS A 344 -8.38 -12.46 -39.72
N LYS A 345 -8.59 -11.66 -40.78
CA LYS A 345 -7.80 -10.46 -41.09
C LYS A 345 -8.14 -9.28 -40.17
N ASP A 346 -9.37 -9.19 -39.67
CA ASP A 346 -9.82 -8.09 -38.80
C ASP A 346 -9.32 -8.31 -37.36
N PHE A 347 -9.29 -9.56 -36.90
CA PHE A 347 -8.64 -9.95 -35.64
C PHE A 347 -7.14 -9.58 -35.61
N ILE A 348 -6.43 -9.81 -36.73
CA ILE A 348 -4.99 -9.48 -36.89
C ILE A 348 -4.78 -7.96 -36.95
N LYS A 349 -5.61 -7.21 -37.69
CA LYS A 349 -5.51 -5.74 -37.77
C LYS A 349 -5.65 -5.08 -36.40
N GLN A 350 -6.51 -5.61 -35.53
CA GLN A 350 -6.77 -5.02 -34.22
C GLN A 350 -5.69 -5.36 -33.19
N SER A 351 -5.16 -6.59 -33.22
CA SER A 351 -3.92 -6.93 -32.48
C SER A 351 -2.73 -6.07 -32.92
N LEU A 352 -2.70 -5.65 -34.20
CA LEU A 352 -1.69 -4.73 -34.75
C LEU A 352 -2.00 -3.23 -34.50
N GLY A 353 -3.26 -2.86 -34.24
CA GLY A 353 -3.65 -1.49 -33.88
C GLY A 353 -3.00 -1.02 -32.58
N SER A 354 -2.91 -1.92 -31.59
CA SER A 354 -2.16 -1.67 -30.34
C SER A 354 -0.67 -1.40 -30.58
N VAL A 355 -0.01 -2.09 -31.53
CA VAL A 355 1.41 -1.82 -31.85
C VAL A 355 1.61 -0.56 -32.69
N ASN A 356 0.64 -0.15 -33.51
CA ASN A 356 0.73 1.10 -34.27
C ASN A 356 0.43 2.35 -33.42
N SER A 357 -0.38 2.24 -32.36
CA SER A 357 -0.54 3.30 -31.35
C SER A 357 0.80 3.59 -30.63
N LEU A 358 1.57 2.54 -30.33
CA LEU A 358 2.94 2.63 -29.80
C LEU A 358 3.97 3.21 -30.80
N LEU A 359 3.76 3.05 -32.11
CA LEU A 359 4.68 3.52 -33.15
C LEU A 359 4.30 4.89 -33.77
N GLY A 360 3.07 5.36 -33.56
CA GLY A 360 2.55 6.64 -34.06
C GLY A 360 3.26 7.87 -33.47
N GLY A 361 3.96 7.72 -32.35
CA GLY A 361 4.82 8.75 -31.78
C GLY A 361 6.19 8.89 -32.47
N ILE A 362 6.62 7.90 -33.26
CA ILE A 362 7.97 7.86 -33.85
C ILE A 362 7.96 8.11 -35.36
N ILE A 363 6.87 7.73 -36.06
CA ILE A 363 6.79 7.85 -37.52
C ILE A 363 5.48 8.55 -37.88
N GLY A 364 5.58 9.83 -38.26
CA GLY A 364 4.46 10.72 -38.59
C GLY A 364 3.70 10.36 -39.88
N ASN A 365 3.29 9.11 -40.03
CA ASN A 365 2.39 8.68 -41.10
C ASN A 365 0.94 8.72 -40.59
N LYS A 366 0.17 9.69 -41.09
CA LYS A 366 -1.29 9.67 -41.00
C LYS A 366 -1.81 8.46 -41.76
N ILE A 367 -2.33 7.47 -41.05
CA ILE A 367 -3.16 6.43 -41.64
C ILE A 367 -4.56 7.05 -41.79
N GLU A 368 -5.01 7.26 -43.02
CA GLU A 368 -6.42 7.52 -43.31
C GLU A 368 -7.18 6.20 -43.11
N GLU A 369 -7.78 6.03 -41.94
CA GLU A 369 -8.71 4.93 -41.68
C GLU A 369 -10.09 5.35 -42.18
N ASN A 370 -10.59 4.64 -43.18
CA ASN A 370 -12.01 4.71 -43.52
C ASN A 370 -12.80 4.22 -42.30
N GLU A 371 -13.62 5.09 -41.71
CA GLU A 371 -14.65 4.75 -40.72
C GLU A 371 -15.72 3.86 -41.35
N GLU A 372 -15.41 2.57 -41.52
CA GLU A 372 -16.45 1.58 -41.73
C GLU A 372 -17.06 1.30 -40.35
N LYS A 373 -18.33 1.68 -40.16
CA LYS A 373 -19.11 1.33 -38.96
C LYS A 373 -19.21 -0.19 -38.90
N ASP A 374 -18.26 -0.83 -38.24
CA ASP A 374 -18.27 -2.27 -38.07
C ASP A 374 -19.36 -2.65 -37.05
N THR A 375 -20.55 -2.97 -37.55
CA THR A 375 -21.74 -3.30 -36.75
C THR A 375 -21.58 -4.59 -35.95
N ASN A 376 -20.48 -5.34 -36.15
CA ASN A 376 -20.24 -6.62 -35.50
C ASN A 376 -19.41 -6.51 -34.21
N TRP A 377 -19.02 -5.30 -33.79
CA TRP A 377 -18.24 -5.09 -32.56
C TRP A 377 -18.89 -4.09 -31.62
N ARG A 378 -18.59 -4.23 -30.33
CA ARG A 378 -19.04 -3.32 -29.26
C ARG A 378 -17.91 -3.04 -28.28
N CYS A 379 -17.92 -1.83 -27.75
CA CYS A 379 -17.08 -1.49 -26.62
C CYS A 379 -17.73 -1.98 -25.33
N THR A 380 -17.10 -2.94 -24.65
CA THR A 380 -17.60 -3.50 -23.40
C THR A 380 -16.63 -3.20 -22.25
N PRO A 381 -17.08 -3.19 -21.00
CA PRO A 381 -16.18 -3.15 -19.85
C PRO A 381 -15.10 -4.23 -19.89
N LYS A 382 -13.88 -3.91 -19.42
CA LYS A 382 -12.84 -4.91 -19.12
C LYS A 382 -13.22 -5.71 -17.88
N ILE A 383 -13.70 -5.01 -16.85
CA ILE A 383 -14.24 -5.56 -15.61
C ILE A 383 -15.70 -5.15 -15.56
N ALA A 384 -16.60 -6.13 -15.70
CA ALA A 384 -18.03 -5.87 -15.66
C ALA A 384 -18.43 -5.27 -14.29
N PRO A 385 -19.35 -4.30 -14.25
CA PRO A 385 -19.83 -3.78 -12.99
C PRO A 385 -20.72 -4.79 -12.25
N GLY A 386 -20.59 -4.84 -10.94
CA GLY A 386 -21.61 -5.47 -10.11
C GLY A 386 -22.90 -4.63 -10.16
N LEU A 387 -24.05 -5.31 -10.13
CA LEU A 387 -25.36 -4.66 -10.17
C LEU A 387 -26.21 -5.09 -8.96
N GLN A 388 -26.98 -4.14 -8.45
CA GLN A 388 -27.94 -4.40 -7.37
C GLN A 388 -29.20 -5.02 -7.96
N PHE A 389 -29.38 -6.33 -7.84
CA PHE A 389 -30.51 -7.00 -8.49
C PHE A 389 -31.90 -6.55 -8.03
N TRP A 390 -31.99 -5.94 -6.84
CA TRP A 390 -33.21 -5.38 -6.28
C TRP A 390 -33.49 -3.94 -6.76
N ASP A 391 -32.53 -3.30 -7.42
CA ASP A 391 -32.67 -1.95 -7.96
C ASP A 391 -33.16 -1.99 -9.41
N SER A 392 -34.21 -1.21 -9.70
CA SER A 392 -34.78 -1.11 -11.05
C SER A 392 -33.83 -0.51 -12.11
N SER A 393 -32.82 0.23 -11.69
CA SER A 393 -31.76 0.75 -12.57
C SER A 393 -30.89 -0.37 -13.14
N SER A 394 -30.68 -1.45 -12.40
CA SER A 394 -29.94 -2.64 -12.86
C SER A 394 -30.62 -3.33 -14.04
N THR A 395 -31.96 -3.43 -14.02
CA THR A 395 -32.73 -3.89 -15.19
C THR A 395 -32.49 -2.99 -16.40
N SER A 396 -32.49 -1.68 -16.19
CA SER A 396 -32.25 -0.73 -17.29
C SER A 396 -30.85 -0.91 -17.88
N GLN A 397 -29.84 -1.15 -17.04
CA GLN A 397 -28.47 -1.45 -17.47
C GLN A 397 -28.39 -2.74 -18.29
N CYS A 398 -28.97 -3.85 -17.81
CA CYS A 398 -28.99 -5.11 -18.54
C CYS A 398 -29.74 -5.02 -19.88
N ASN A 399 -30.78 -4.19 -19.96
CA ASN A 399 -31.51 -3.96 -21.21
C ASN A 399 -30.61 -3.33 -22.29
N LEU A 400 -29.65 -2.48 -21.90
CA LEU A 400 -28.73 -1.87 -22.87
C LEU A 400 -27.82 -2.90 -23.53
N ALA A 401 -27.54 -4.01 -22.85
CA ALA A 401 -26.74 -5.12 -23.37
C ALA A 401 -27.54 -6.12 -24.22
N SER A 402 -28.87 -5.99 -24.27
CA SER A 402 -29.74 -6.93 -24.98
C SER A 402 -29.44 -6.94 -26.47
N GLN A 403 -29.30 -8.15 -27.03
CA GLN A 403 -29.01 -8.36 -28.43
C GLN A 403 -30.26 -8.81 -29.19
N SER A 404 -30.35 -8.43 -30.46
CA SER A 404 -31.43 -8.87 -31.36
C SER A 404 -30.84 -9.38 -32.66
N CYS A 405 -31.38 -10.49 -33.19
CA CYS A 405 -31.05 -10.95 -34.52
C CYS A 405 -32.31 -11.19 -35.37
N LEU A 406 -32.33 -10.60 -36.56
CA LEU A 406 -33.43 -10.73 -37.50
C LEU A 406 -33.25 -11.97 -38.40
N VAL A 407 -34.10 -12.97 -38.21
CA VAL A 407 -34.15 -14.19 -39.04
C VAL A 407 -35.21 -14.03 -40.13
N LYS A 408 -34.87 -14.32 -41.39
CA LYS A 408 -35.87 -14.34 -42.48
C LYS A 408 -36.33 -15.75 -42.78
N TYR A 409 -37.64 -15.91 -42.92
CA TYR A 409 -38.29 -17.16 -43.29
C TYR A 409 -39.03 -17.03 -44.61
N GLU A 410 -38.93 -18.05 -45.45
CA GLU A 410 -39.77 -18.24 -46.61
C GLU A 410 -40.99 -19.11 -46.24
N LYS A 411 -42.18 -18.71 -46.72
CA LYS A 411 -43.42 -19.46 -46.49
C LYS A 411 -43.51 -20.63 -47.48
N GLY A 412 -43.55 -21.86 -46.98
CA GLY A 412 -43.82 -23.07 -47.76
C GLY A 412 -45.31 -23.29 -48.07
N LEU A 413 -45.58 -24.22 -49.01
CA LEU A 413 -46.94 -24.54 -49.50
C LEU A 413 -47.93 -25.08 -48.43
N LEU A 414 -47.44 -25.53 -47.27
CA LEU A 414 -48.25 -26.19 -46.22
C LEU A 414 -47.87 -25.67 -44.83
N SER A 415 -47.82 -24.34 -44.65
CA SER A 415 -47.54 -23.67 -43.36
C SER A 415 -46.15 -23.94 -42.72
N SER A 416 -45.26 -24.68 -43.38
CA SER A 416 -43.85 -24.77 -42.97
C SER A 416 -43.12 -23.46 -43.28
N LYS A 417 -42.42 -22.90 -42.28
CA LYS A 417 -41.50 -21.77 -42.45
C LYS A 417 -40.10 -22.35 -42.63
N LYS A 418 -39.41 -22.03 -43.73
CA LYS A 418 -38.00 -22.41 -43.93
C LYS A 418 -37.14 -21.17 -43.67
N CYS A 419 -36.15 -21.26 -42.79
CA CYS A 419 -35.19 -20.18 -42.62
C CYS A 419 -34.34 -20.02 -43.89
N VAL A 420 -34.17 -18.78 -44.34
CA VAL A 420 -33.44 -18.44 -45.57
C VAL A 420 -32.33 -17.41 -45.36
N GLU A 421 -32.33 -16.67 -44.24
CA GLU A 421 -31.31 -15.67 -43.93
C GLU A 421 -31.12 -15.55 -42.40
N ASN A 422 -29.88 -15.38 -41.95
CA ASN A 422 -29.46 -15.32 -40.54
C ASN A 422 -29.93 -16.52 -39.68
N CYS A 423 -29.90 -17.73 -40.26
CA CYS A 423 -30.36 -18.93 -39.56
C CYS A 423 -29.48 -19.31 -38.37
N GLU A 424 -28.22 -18.89 -38.37
CA GLU A 424 -27.27 -19.05 -37.27
C GLU A 424 -27.75 -18.42 -35.97
N CYS A 425 -28.68 -17.46 -36.03
CA CYS A 425 -29.25 -16.85 -34.84
C CYS A 425 -30.19 -17.75 -34.04
N LEU A 426 -30.56 -18.90 -34.62
CA LEU A 426 -31.31 -19.94 -33.93
C LEU A 426 -30.39 -20.96 -33.26
N ASP A 427 -29.08 -20.86 -33.45
CA ASP A 427 -28.10 -21.81 -32.91
C ASP A 427 -27.73 -21.45 -31.45
N GLU A 428 -27.50 -22.46 -30.63
CA GLU A 428 -27.06 -22.30 -29.22
C GLU A 428 -25.79 -21.46 -29.10
N LYS A 429 -24.91 -21.52 -30.10
CA LYS A 429 -23.68 -20.73 -30.15
C LYS A 429 -23.95 -19.23 -30.18
N THR A 430 -24.95 -18.79 -30.92
CA THR A 430 -25.35 -17.38 -30.97
C THR A 430 -25.94 -16.96 -29.63
N ALA A 431 -26.75 -17.80 -29.00
CA ALA A 431 -27.28 -17.55 -27.66
C ALA A 431 -26.14 -17.40 -26.62
N PHE A 432 -25.09 -18.24 -26.69
CA PHE A 432 -23.91 -18.12 -25.84
C PHE A 432 -23.13 -16.81 -26.09
N GLN A 433 -22.93 -16.41 -27.35
CA GLN A 433 -22.24 -15.16 -27.69
C GLN A 433 -23.03 -13.93 -27.21
N PHE A 434 -24.35 -13.96 -27.32
CA PHE A 434 -25.21 -12.92 -26.77
C PHE A 434 -25.18 -12.89 -25.25
N ASN A 435 -25.11 -14.05 -24.59
CA ASN A 435 -24.94 -14.11 -23.14
C ASN A 435 -23.62 -13.48 -22.69
N LEU A 436 -22.51 -13.77 -23.38
CA LEU A 436 -21.21 -13.16 -23.10
C LEU A 436 -21.28 -11.63 -23.21
N MET A 437 -22.02 -11.11 -24.21
CA MET A 437 -22.27 -9.68 -24.31
C MET A 437 -23.05 -9.14 -23.10
N CYS A 438 -24.09 -9.84 -22.65
CA CYS A 438 -24.82 -9.47 -21.44
C CYS A 438 -23.92 -9.42 -20.20
N THR A 439 -23.14 -10.48 -19.95
CA THR A 439 -22.27 -10.59 -18.76
C THR A 439 -21.16 -9.55 -18.75
N ASN A 440 -20.67 -9.09 -19.92
CA ASN A 440 -19.65 -8.04 -19.96
C ASN A 440 -20.17 -6.67 -19.49
N TYR A 441 -21.47 -6.41 -19.55
CA TYR A 441 -22.06 -5.12 -19.11
C TYR A 441 -22.56 -5.14 -17.67
N GLY A 442 -22.37 -6.26 -16.96
CA GLY A 442 -22.61 -6.40 -15.53
C GLY A 442 -23.18 -7.76 -15.16
N ASP A 443 -23.83 -7.84 -14.00
CA ASP A 443 -24.49 -9.06 -13.50
C ASP A 443 -25.78 -9.41 -14.30
N CYS A 444 -25.65 -9.61 -15.61
CA CYS A 444 -26.75 -9.85 -16.55
C CYS A 444 -26.62 -11.22 -17.23
N GLY A 445 -27.74 -11.80 -17.69
CA GLY A 445 -27.74 -13.09 -18.39
C GLY A 445 -27.62 -14.28 -17.45
N THR A 446 -26.95 -15.34 -17.92
CA THR A 446 -26.65 -16.55 -17.14
C THR A 446 -25.21 -16.52 -16.67
N ASP A 447 -24.99 -16.84 -15.39
CA ASP A 447 -23.65 -16.90 -14.82
C ASP A 447 -23.60 -17.75 -13.53
N LYS A 448 -22.38 -18.02 -13.05
CA LYS A 448 -22.08 -18.52 -11.72
C LYS A 448 -21.70 -17.36 -10.81
N ASN A 449 -22.33 -17.25 -9.66
CA ASN A 449 -21.93 -16.27 -8.65
C ASN A 449 -20.56 -16.59 -8.03
N TYR A 450 -20.05 -15.70 -7.18
CA TYR A 450 -18.70 -15.84 -6.57
C TYR A 450 -18.50 -17.12 -5.74
N ILE A 451 -19.58 -17.77 -5.27
CA ILE A 451 -19.52 -19.09 -4.59
C ILE A 451 -19.70 -20.29 -5.55
N GLY A 452 -19.71 -20.05 -6.87
CA GLY A 452 -19.79 -21.08 -7.91
C GLY A 452 -21.20 -21.57 -8.27
N LYS A 453 -22.26 -20.97 -7.73
CA LYS A 453 -23.66 -21.36 -8.00
C LYS A 453 -24.16 -20.76 -9.30
N TYR A 454 -24.51 -21.62 -10.25
CA TYR A 454 -25.09 -21.23 -11.53
C TYR A 454 -26.55 -20.79 -11.40
N THR A 455 -26.93 -19.75 -12.16
CA THR A 455 -28.32 -19.37 -12.40
C THR A 455 -28.52 -18.94 -13.85
N SER A 456 -29.73 -19.14 -14.37
CA SER A 456 -30.17 -18.64 -15.67
C SER A 456 -31.28 -17.59 -15.58
N ASP A 457 -31.62 -17.14 -14.37
CA ASP A 457 -32.77 -16.26 -14.13
C ASP A 457 -32.65 -14.89 -14.81
N GLY A 458 -31.43 -14.47 -15.15
CA GLY A 458 -31.16 -13.21 -15.86
C GLY A 458 -31.18 -13.32 -17.39
N LEU A 459 -31.42 -14.50 -17.97
CA LEU A 459 -31.51 -14.71 -19.42
C LEU A 459 -32.96 -14.92 -19.87
N VAL A 460 -33.36 -14.16 -20.89
CA VAL A 460 -34.63 -14.32 -21.59
C VAL A 460 -34.35 -14.37 -23.09
N ILE A 461 -34.88 -15.39 -23.77
CA ILE A 461 -34.81 -15.53 -25.23
C ILE A 461 -36.23 -15.49 -25.79
N GLU A 462 -36.49 -14.53 -26.68
CA GLU A 462 -37.78 -14.36 -27.35
C GLU A 462 -37.63 -14.43 -28.88
N ILE A 463 -38.58 -15.11 -29.54
CA ILE A 463 -38.63 -15.20 -31.01
C ILE A 463 -39.96 -14.58 -31.46
N ASN A 464 -39.89 -13.34 -31.93
CA ASN A 464 -41.06 -12.54 -32.30
C ASN A 464 -41.12 -12.27 -33.82
N GLU A 465 -42.32 -12.05 -34.37
CA GLU A 465 -42.48 -11.61 -35.76
C GLU A 465 -42.03 -10.15 -35.90
N ALA A 466 -41.07 -9.89 -36.80
CA ALA A 466 -40.53 -8.54 -37.01
C ALA A 466 -41.65 -7.52 -37.33
N GLY A 467 -41.69 -6.42 -36.58
CA GLY A 467 -42.66 -5.33 -36.76
C GLY A 467 -43.97 -5.45 -35.97
N LYS A 468 -44.12 -6.46 -35.10
CA LYS A 468 -45.14 -6.48 -34.05
C LYS A 468 -44.47 -6.34 -32.69
N GLU A 469 -44.48 -5.12 -32.12
CA GLU A 469 -44.12 -4.92 -30.72
C GLU A 469 -45.28 -5.37 -29.82
N GLU A 470 -45.01 -6.28 -28.89
CA GLU A 470 -45.80 -6.40 -27.66
C GLU A 470 -44.92 -6.12 -26.44
N ALA A 471 -45.59 -5.78 -25.35
CA ALA A 471 -45.06 -4.99 -24.24
C ALA A 471 -44.04 -5.70 -23.34
N LYS A 472 -42.93 -4.99 -23.10
CA LYS A 472 -42.04 -5.01 -21.92
C LYS A 472 -41.73 -6.39 -21.32
N SER A 473 -40.64 -6.99 -21.80
CA SER A 473 -39.84 -7.92 -21.01
C SER A 473 -39.08 -7.15 -19.92
N SER A 474 -39.29 -7.51 -18.66
CA SER A 474 -38.50 -7.01 -17.53
C SER A 474 -37.34 -7.97 -17.30
N TYR A 475 -36.13 -7.58 -17.72
CA TYR A 475 -34.92 -8.32 -17.42
C TYR A 475 -34.59 -8.19 -15.93
N LYS A 476 -34.14 -9.27 -15.30
CA LYS A 476 -33.69 -9.26 -13.92
C LYS A 476 -32.18 -9.48 -13.91
N ALA A 477 -31.44 -8.75 -13.09
CA ALA A 477 -30.04 -9.07 -12.87
C ALA A 477 -29.92 -10.47 -12.25
N ALA A 478 -28.83 -11.17 -12.54
CA ALA A 478 -28.56 -12.49 -11.99
C ALA A 478 -28.51 -12.40 -10.46
N GLN A 479 -29.33 -13.21 -9.76
CA GLN A 479 -29.40 -13.17 -8.30
C GLN A 479 -28.37 -14.12 -7.69
N PRO A 480 -27.55 -13.66 -6.72
CA PRO A 480 -26.81 -14.57 -5.87
C PRO A 480 -27.81 -15.39 -5.03
N GLY A 481 -27.67 -16.71 -5.03
CA GLY A 481 -28.43 -17.55 -4.12
C GLY A 481 -28.12 -17.17 -2.67
N GLY A 482 -29.14 -16.94 -1.85
CA GLY A 482 -28.99 -16.43 -0.48
C GLY A 482 -27.97 -17.19 0.35
N ALA A 483 -27.04 -16.45 0.96
CA ALA A 483 -26.11 -16.95 1.96
C ALA A 483 -26.88 -17.24 3.26
N GLN A 484 -26.92 -18.50 3.68
CA GLN A 484 -27.06 -18.81 5.09
C GLN A 484 -25.70 -18.52 5.74
N GLU A 485 -25.71 -17.69 6.78
CA GLU A 485 -24.56 -17.49 7.66
C GLU A 485 -23.99 -18.85 8.08
N PHE A 486 -22.73 -19.12 7.71
CA PHE A 486 -21.95 -20.18 8.33
C PHE A 486 -20.72 -19.56 8.97
N GLY A 487 -20.77 -19.50 10.30
CA GLY A 487 -19.59 -19.34 11.12
C GLY A 487 -18.69 -20.57 11.02
N GLY A 488 -17.39 -20.31 11.09
CA GLY A 488 -16.39 -21.15 11.74
C GLY A 488 -16.24 -22.60 11.28
N SER A 489 -15.16 -22.85 10.53
CA SER A 489 -14.26 -24.00 10.64
C SER A 489 -14.83 -25.42 10.48
N THR A 490 -14.40 -26.14 9.45
CA THR A 490 -13.42 -27.24 9.56
C THR A 490 -13.30 -27.96 8.21
N GLY A 491 -12.08 -28.39 7.89
CA GLY A 491 -11.72 -29.00 6.62
C GLY A 491 -12.41 -30.36 6.34
N GLY A 492 -12.38 -30.74 5.07
CA GLY A 492 -12.83 -32.04 4.61
C GLY A 492 -12.47 -32.26 3.15
N GLU A 493 -11.50 -33.14 2.93
CA GLU A 493 -10.98 -33.62 1.65
C GLU A 493 -12.10 -34.07 0.68
N PHE A 494 -12.00 -33.65 -0.57
CA PHE A 494 -12.84 -34.12 -1.67
C PHE A 494 -12.08 -35.19 -2.46
N SER A 495 -12.45 -36.47 -2.26
CA SER A 495 -12.00 -37.58 -3.10
C SER A 495 -13.17 -38.09 -3.95
N VAL A 496 -12.92 -38.15 -5.25
CA VAL A 496 -13.86 -38.54 -6.31
C VAL A 496 -14.04 -40.05 -6.33
N SER A 497 -15.28 -40.53 -6.41
CA SER A 497 -15.59 -41.93 -6.72
C SER A 497 -16.44 -42.03 -7.99
N ASP A 498 -15.87 -42.69 -9.00
CA ASP A 498 -16.56 -43.18 -10.19
C ASP A 498 -17.27 -44.49 -9.88
N GLY A 499 -18.51 -44.63 -10.35
CA GLY A 499 -19.29 -45.86 -10.23
C GLY A 499 -19.09 -46.80 -11.42
N GLN A 500 -19.00 -48.11 -11.16
CA GLN A 500 -19.54 -49.15 -12.05
C GLN A 500 -19.66 -50.54 -11.36
N GLY A 501 -20.89 -51.06 -11.35
CA GLY A 501 -21.24 -52.45 -11.70
C GLY A 501 -20.93 -53.64 -10.77
N GLY A 502 -21.99 -54.30 -10.26
CA GLY A 502 -22.10 -55.77 -10.35
C GLY A 502 -22.39 -56.60 -9.07
N ARG A 503 -23.55 -57.30 -9.11
CA ARG A 503 -23.94 -58.60 -8.48
C ARG A 503 -24.19 -58.71 -6.94
N GLN A 504 -25.42 -59.16 -6.65
CA GLN A 504 -25.99 -59.79 -5.42
C GLN A 504 -25.34 -61.16 -5.05
N PRO A 505 -25.73 -61.87 -3.95
CA PRO A 505 -26.29 -61.48 -2.63
C PRO A 505 -25.72 -62.29 -1.42
N ALA A 506 -26.32 -62.12 -0.21
CA ALA A 506 -26.27 -62.90 1.06
C ALA A 506 -25.50 -62.19 2.19
N SER A 507 -25.84 -62.20 3.48
CA SER A 507 -26.94 -62.77 4.31
C SER A 507 -26.87 -62.12 5.70
N THR A 508 -28.03 -61.90 6.34
CA THR A 508 -28.34 -61.97 7.78
C THR A 508 -27.28 -61.59 8.85
N ALA A 509 -27.59 -60.58 9.69
CA ALA A 509 -27.85 -60.73 11.14
C ALA A 509 -27.88 -59.37 11.89
N ASN A 510 -28.94 -59.21 12.69
CA ASN A 510 -29.19 -58.25 13.77
C ASN A 510 -28.31 -58.58 15.02
N PRO A 511 -28.39 -57.86 16.16
CA PRO A 511 -28.28 -56.42 16.44
C PRO A 511 -27.26 -56.10 17.57
N GLN A 512 -27.04 -54.80 17.83
CA GLN A 512 -26.68 -54.06 19.07
C GLN A 512 -26.68 -54.75 20.46
N PRO A 513 -26.25 -54.11 21.59
CA PRO A 513 -25.39 -52.92 21.81
C PRO A 513 -24.43 -53.00 23.05
N ALA A 514 -23.74 -51.87 23.31
CA ALA A 514 -23.58 -51.21 24.63
C ALA A 514 -22.23 -51.30 25.39
N THR A 515 -21.95 -50.16 26.05
CA THR A 515 -20.91 -49.82 27.04
C THR A 515 -19.54 -49.54 26.44
N SER A 516 -18.86 -48.42 26.72
CA SER A 516 -18.94 -47.44 27.82
C SER A 516 -18.36 -46.11 27.37
#